data_AF-A0A9F2QYL1-F1
#
_entry.id   AF-A0A9F2QYL1-F1
#
_cell.length_a   1.000
_cell.length_b   1.000
_cell.length_c   1.000
_cell.angle_alpha   90.00
_cell.angle_beta   90.00
_cell.angle_gamma   90.00
#
_symmetry.space_group_name_H-M   'P 1'
#
loop_
_entity.id
_entity.type
_entity.pdbx_description
1 polymer ?
#
loop_
_entity_poly.entity_id
_entity_poly.type
_entity_poly.pdbx_seq_one_letter_code
_entity_poly.pdbx_strand_id
1 'polypeptide(L)'
;QRCSLSGDDLNRQWLSPNSVYHPTIYHTKGLLYYLKSQGRVPVVFCDYHGHSQRKNVFLYGCSIKETLWQAGCTVDTSKVTEDVGYRTLPKILDKLAPAFLMSSCSFLVEKSRDSTARVVVWREIGVLRSYTMESTYSGCSHGLYKGLQLGTSELEEMGAKFCLGLLVLQLKSLPCSKKVMAQAETLLDLEEEIADLRAQRSNNSCSLETDDELPCGDEVDYNTDSCSDQEVDFGDMDREIQECPLKG
;
A
#
# COMPACT_ATOMS: atom_id res chain seq x y z
N GLN A 1 -18.98 -0.53 8.13
CA GLN A 1 -19.24 -1.89 8.65
C GLN A 1 -18.02 -2.77 8.34
N ARG A 2 -17.55 -3.59 9.29
CA ARG A 2 -16.31 -4.41 9.15
C ARG A 2 -16.54 -5.93 9.16
N CYS A 3 -17.79 -6.38 9.37
CA CYS A 3 -18.09 -7.78 9.64
C CYS A 3 -18.82 -8.45 8.48
N SER A 4 -18.59 -9.77 8.32
CA SER A 4 -19.38 -10.64 7.45
C SER A 4 -20.81 -10.84 7.97
N LEU A 5 -21.64 -11.55 7.21
CA LEU A 5 -22.99 -11.97 7.64
C LEU A 5 -22.99 -12.78 8.95
N SER A 6 -21.86 -13.41 9.28
CA SER A 6 -21.67 -14.18 10.52
C SER A 6 -21.20 -13.33 11.70
N GLY A 7 -20.96 -12.02 11.50
CA GLY A 7 -20.46 -11.11 12.53
C GLY A 7 -18.93 -11.05 12.67
N ASP A 8 -18.19 -11.89 11.93
CA ASP A 8 -16.73 -11.93 11.98
C ASP A 8 -16.06 -10.85 11.12
N ASP A 9 -15.00 -10.21 11.66
CA ASP A 9 -14.04 -9.44 10.86
C ASP A 9 -13.24 -10.43 10.00
N LEU A 10 -13.56 -10.48 8.71
CA LEU A 10 -12.93 -11.37 7.73
C LEU A 10 -11.41 -11.18 7.69
N ASN A 11 -10.91 -9.96 7.87
CA ASN A 11 -9.48 -9.71 7.89
C ASN A 11 -8.82 -10.09 9.23
N ARG A 12 -9.47 -10.88 10.09
CA ARG A 12 -8.85 -11.57 11.24
C ARG A 12 -8.91 -13.09 11.14
N GLN A 13 -9.44 -13.62 10.05
CA GLN A 13 -9.70 -15.05 9.91
C GLN A 13 -8.71 -15.76 8.98
N TRP A 14 -7.63 -15.10 8.53
CA TRP A 14 -6.72 -15.68 7.54
C TRP A 14 -5.79 -16.76 8.12
N LEU A 15 -5.51 -16.71 9.43
CA LEU A 15 -4.63 -17.71 10.07
C LEU A 15 -5.28 -19.10 10.03
N SER A 16 -6.56 -19.19 10.39
CA SER A 16 -7.33 -20.45 10.42
C SER A 16 -8.76 -20.22 9.90
N PRO A 17 -8.94 -20.00 8.58
CA PRO A 17 -10.27 -19.79 8.01
C PRO A 17 -11.09 -21.07 8.06
N ASN A 18 -12.40 -20.94 8.22
CA ASN A 18 -13.35 -22.05 8.20
C ASN A 18 -14.01 -22.11 6.82
N SER A 19 -14.15 -23.31 6.23
CA SER A 19 -14.73 -23.46 4.88
C SER A 19 -16.22 -23.14 4.80
N VAL A 20 -16.94 -23.18 5.92
CA VAL A 20 -18.38 -22.87 6.02
C VAL A 20 -18.58 -21.39 6.36
N TYR A 21 -17.88 -20.87 7.38
CA TYR A 21 -18.08 -19.48 7.84
C TYR A 21 -17.26 -18.44 7.07
N HIS A 22 -16.08 -18.83 6.57
CA HIS A 22 -15.13 -17.96 5.86
C HIS A 22 -14.76 -18.52 4.47
N PRO A 23 -15.75 -18.93 3.63
CA PRO A 23 -15.48 -19.67 2.40
C PRO A 23 -14.57 -18.91 1.43
N THR A 24 -14.75 -17.58 1.32
CA THR A 24 -13.94 -16.72 0.45
C THR A 24 -12.47 -16.75 0.84
N ILE A 25 -12.16 -16.60 2.12
CA ILE A 25 -10.79 -16.66 2.64
C ILE A 25 -10.23 -18.08 2.52
N TYR A 26 -11.00 -19.09 2.91
CA TYR A 26 -10.58 -20.49 2.88
C TYR A 26 -10.15 -20.89 1.46
N HIS A 27 -10.98 -20.63 0.46
CA HIS A 27 -10.68 -20.98 -0.92
C HIS A 27 -9.59 -20.09 -1.54
N THR A 28 -9.52 -18.80 -1.18
CA THR A 28 -8.43 -17.91 -1.63
C THR A 28 -7.07 -18.38 -1.10
N LYS A 29 -6.99 -18.71 0.20
CA LYS A 29 -5.78 -19.27 0.82
C LYS A 29 -5.41 -20.61 0.18
N GLY A 30 -6.41 -21.46 -0.12
CA GLY A 30 -6.21 -22.70 -0.88
C GLY A 30 -5.60 -22.48 -2.27
N LEU A 31 -6.10 -21.49 -3.03
CA LEU A 31 -5.53 -21.12 -4.33
C LEU A 31 -4.07 -20.64 -4.20
N LEU A 32 -3.77 -19.83 -3.19
CA LEU A 32 -2.41 -19.35 -2.96
C LEU A 32 -1.44 -20.49 -2.62
N TYR A 33 -1.85 -21.46 -1.79
CA TYR A 33 -1.05 -22.66 -1.54
C TYR A 33 -0.88 -23.51 -2.79
N TYR A 34 -1.93 -23.66 -3.61
CA TYR A 34 -1.83 -24.37 -4.87
C TYR A 34 -0.80 -23.70 -5.79
N LEU A 35 -0.88 -22.38 -5.98
CA LEU A 35 0.08 -21.62 -6.78
C LEU A 35 1.51 -21.78 -6.24
N LYS A 36 1.70 -21.72 -4.92
CA LYS A 36 2.99 -22.00 -4.26
C LYS A 36 3.50 -23.41 -4.58
N SER A 37 2.63 -24.42 -4.49
CA SER A 37 3.00 -25.83 -4.78
C SER A 37 3.43 -26.04 -6.24
N GLN A 38 2.93 -25.21 -7.15
CA GLN A 38 3.31 -25.21 -8.57
C GLN A 38 4.56 -24.36 -8.86
N GLY A 39 5.21 -23.79 -7.83
CA GLY A 39 6.35 -22.89 -8.01
C GLY A 39 5.96 -21.52 -8.59
N ARG A 40 4.68 -21.13 -8.50
CA ARG A 40 4.11 -19.90 -9.06
C ARG A 40 3.62 -18.95 -7.97
N VAL A 41 4.44 -18.74 -6.94
CA VAL A 41 4.13 -17.79 -5.86
C VAL A 41 3.87 -16.40 -6.47
N PRO A 42 2.80 -15.70 -6.08
CA PRO A 42 2.53 -14.35 -6.58
C PRO A 42 3.69 -13.39 -6.30
N VAL A 43 3.98 -12.51 -7.27
CA VAL A 43 5.02 -11.47 -7.11
C VAL A 43 4.58 -10.39 -6.13
N VAL A 44 3.28 -10.08 -6.11
CA VAL A 44 2.62 -9.10 -5.25
C VAL A 44 1.28 -9.67 -4.78
N PHE A 45 0.94 -9.41 -3.53
CA PHE A 45 -0.41 -9.57 -2.98
C PHE A 45 -0.84 -8.23 -2.39
N CYS A 46 -2.08 -7.79 -2.67
CA CYS A 46 -2.61 -6.54 -2.16
C CYS A 46 -4.05 -6.73 -1.69
N ASP A 47 -4.30 -6.40 -0.43
CA ASP A 47 -5.61 -6.40 0.22
C ASP A 47 -6.08 -4.94 0.35
N TYR A 48 -7.16 -4.55 -0.34
CA TYR A 48 -7.59 -3.16 -0.47
C TYR A 48 -8.65 -2.77 0.58
N HIS A 49 -8.41 -1.67 1.29
CA HIS A 49 -9.22 -1.17 2.41
C HIS A 49 -9.42 0.35 2.33
N GLY A 50 -10.36 0.84 3.12
CA GLY A 50 -10.57 2.26 3.36
C GLY A 50 -10.23 2.62 4.81
N HIS A 51 -9.55 3.76 4.99
CA HIS A 51 -9.09 4.23 6.29
C HIS A 51 -9.80 5.52 6.70
N SER A 52 -10.44 5.51 7.87
CA SER A 52 -11.33 6.60 8.30
C SER A 52 -10.65 7.84 8.88
N GLN A 53 -9.39 7.74 9.30
CA GLN A 53 -8.66 8.82 9.98
C GLN A 53 -7.37 9.27 9.25
N ARG A 54 -6.52 8.32 8.86
CA ARG A 54 -5.29 8.61 8.11
C ARG A 54 -5.61 9.15 6.72
N LYS A 55 -4.83 10.15 6.33
CA LYS A 55 -4.92 10.85 5.05
C LYS A 55 -4.12 10.13 3.97
N ASN A 56 -4.45 10.42 2.70
CA ASN A 56 -3.84 9.85 1.49
C ASN A 56 -4.04 8.33 1.34
N VAL A 57 -3.47 7.76 0.29
CA VAL A 57 -3.38 6.30 0.06
C VAL A 57 -2.00 5.82 0.48
N PHE A 58 -1.93 4.72 1.22
CA PHE A 58 -0.65 4.17 1.69
C PHE A 58 -0.70 2.64 1.82
N LEU A 59 0.46 2.02 2.00
CA LEU A 59 0.60 0.58 2.18
C LEU A 59 1.11 0.23 3.57
N TYR A 60 0.44 -0.76 4.14
CA TYR A 60 0.95 -1.58 5.21
C TYR A 60 1.65 -2.80 4.59
N GLY A 61 2.91 -3.07 4.93
CA GLY A 61 3.69 -4.23 4.44
C GLY A 61 4.31 -5.06 5.58
N CYS A 62 5.26 -5.94 5.30
CA CYS A 62 5.86 -6.78 6.36
C CYS A 62 7.38 -6.75 6.31
N SER A 63 7.99 -6.39 7.44
CA SER A 63 9.42 -6.47 7.69
C SER A 63 9.69 -7.16 9.03
N ILE A 64 10.54 -8.18 9.00
CA ILE A 64 11.04 -8.84 10.22
C ILE A 64 11.94 -7.89 11.01
N LYS A 65 12.76 -7.08 10.34
CA LYS A 65 13.68 -6.15 11.01
C LYS A 65 12.93 -5.06 11.77
N GLU A 66 11.95 -4.42 11.13
CA GLU A 66 11.12 -3.39 11.79
C GLU A 66 10.34 -3.97 12.98
N THR A 67 9.84 -5.21 12.83
CA THR A 67 9.11 -5.90 13.90
C THR A 67 10.00 -6.27 15.09
N LEU A 68 11.22 -6.78 14.83
CA LEU A 68 12.18 -7.09 15.90
C LEU A 68 12.69 -5.84 16.62
N TRP A 69 12.89 -4.75 15.87
CA TRP A 69 13.29 -3.45 16.44
C TRP A 69 12.25 -2.92 17.43
N GLN A 70 10.97 -2.92 17.04
CA GLN A 70 9.90 -2.43 17.92
C GLN A 70 9.66 -3.34 19.13
N ALA A 71 9.84 -4.66 18.99
CA ALA A 71 9.67 -5.61 20.08
C ALA A 71 10.75 -5.48 21.19
N GLY A 72 11.74 -4.60 21.02
CA GLY A 72 12.84 -4.43 21.97
C GLY A 72 13.68 -5.70 22.13
N CYS A 73 13.62 -6.60 21.14
CA CYS A 73 14.37 -7.85 21.17
C CYS A 73 15.87 -7.52 21.09
N THR A 74 16.66 -8.05 22.03
CA THR A 74 18.14 -7.96 22.04
C THR A 74 18.80 -8.79 20.93
N VAL A 75 18.04 -9.15 19.89
CA VAL A 75 18.54 -9.86 18.73
C VAL A 75 19.33 -8.85 17.91
N ASP A 76 20.60 -9.17 17.67
CA ASP A 76 21.47 -8.41 16.79
C ASP A 76 20.89 -8.42 15.37
N THR A 77 20.13 -7.38 15.03
CA THR A 77 19.45 -7.21 13.73
C THR A 77 20.43 -7.15 12.56
N SER A 78 21.71 -6.88 12.82
CA SER A 78 22.79 -6.94 11.81
C SER A 78 23.00 -8.35 11.25
N LYS A 79 22.62 -9.39 12.00
CA LYS A 79 22.70 -10.80 11.55
C LYS A 79 21.46 -11.26 10.79
N VAL A 80 20.39 -10.48 10.82
CA VAL A 80 19.16 -10.80 10.09
C VAL A 80 19.30 -10.25 8.68
N THR A 81 19.52 -11.13 7.71
CA THR A 81 19.43 -10.77 6.29
C THR A 81 17.96 -10.71 5.90
N GLU A 82 17.50 -9.55 5.44
CA GLU A 82 16.14 -9.35 4.95
C GLU A 82 16.21 -8.73 3.54
N ASP A 83 15.41 -9.27 2.62
CA ASP A 83 15.20 -8.67 1.31
C ASP A 83 14.34 -7.41 1.46
N VAL A 84 14.91 -6.24 1.15
CA VAL A 84 14.21 -4.93 1.23
C VAL A 84 13.29 -4.65 0.03
N GLY A 85 13.12 -5.62 -0.87
CA GLY A 85 12.28 -5.53 -2.06
C GLY A 85 10.80 -5.28 -1.79
N TYR A 86 10.35 -5.43 -0.53
CA TYR A 86 9.01 -5.02 -0.06
C TYR A 86 8.82 -3.49 -0.08
N ARG A 87 9.88 -2.67 -0.19
CA ARG A 87 9.77 -1.21 -0.34
C ARG A 87 9.70 -0.75 -1.79
N THR A 88 10.02 -1.62 -2.75
CA THR A 88 10.19 -1.22 -4.16
C THR A 88 8.88 -0.73 -4.78
N LEU A 89 7.78 -1.47 -4.61
CA LEU A 89 6.49 -1.05 -5.17
C LEU A 89 5.95 0.23 -4.50
N PRO A 90 5.92 0.34 -3.15
CA PRO A 90 5.59 1.61 -2.50
C PRO A 90 6.37 2.82 -3.03
N LYS A 91 7.70 2.70 -3.21
CA LYS A 91 8.54 3.77 -3.79
C LYS A 91 8.22 4.09 -5.25
N ILE A 92 7.76 3.11 -6.02
CA ILE A 92 7.31 3.32 -7.39
C ILE A 92 5.97 4.08 -7.38
N LEU A 93 5.03 3.69 -6.51
CA LEU A 93 3.72 4.33 -6.40
C LEU A 93 3.82 5.78 -5.93
N ASP A 94 4.74 6.08 -5.02
CA ASP A 94 5.01 7.44 -4.53
C ASP A 94 5.39 8.43 -5.64
N LYS A 95 6.00 7.93 -6.71
CA LYS A 95 6.34 8.72 -7.90
C LYS A 95 5.20 8.79 -8.91
N LEU A 96 4.38 7.74 -8.96
CA LEU A 96 3.39 7.55 -10.03
C LEU A 96 2.00 8.05 -9.69
N ALA A 97 1.59 7.91 -8.44
CA ALA A 97 0.22 8.05 -8.01
C ALA A 97 0.06 9.30 -7.15
N PRO A 98 -0.67 10.34 -7.61
CA PRO A 98 -0.79 11.60 -6.88
C PRO A 98 -1.41 11.45 -5.49
N ALA A 99 -2.28 10.46 -5.30
CA ALA A 99 -2.92 10.18 -4.01
C ALA A 99 -2.07 9.32 -3.07
N PHE A 100 -0.98 8.69 -3.54
CA PHE A 100 -0.16 7.79 -2.74
C PHE A 100 0.87 8.56 -1.91
N LEU A 101 1.20 8.07 -0.71
CA LEU A 101 2.24 8.67 0.13
C LEU A 101 3.11 7.61 0.81
N MET A 102 4.37 7.50 0.38
CA MET A 102 5.35 6.55 0.92
C MET A 102 5.64 6.76 2.39
N SER A 103 5.75 8.00 2.84
CA SER A 103 6.05 8.31 4.25
C SER A 103 4.93 7.88 5.21
N SER A 104 3.72 7.65 4.71
CA SER A 104 2.60 7.09 5.48
C SER A 104 2.58 5.56 5.53
N CYS A 105 3.45 4.90 4.76
CA CYS A 105 3.56 3.44 4.76
C CYS A 105 4.26 2.93 6.03
N SER A 106 3.89 1.73 6.48
CA SER A 106 4.53 1.05 7.62
C SER A 106 4.67 -0.44 7.32
N PHE A 107 5.83 -1.02 7.61
CA PHE A 107 6.11 -2.43 7.37
C PHE A 107 6.20 -3.25 8.65
N LEU A 108 5.88 -2.60 9.78
CA LEU A 108 5.77 -3.24 11.06
C LEU A 108 4.62 -4.26 11.09
N VAL A 109 4.88 -5.42 11.70
CA VAL A 109 3.88 -6.46 11.99
C VAL A 109 3.61 -6.51 13.49
N GLU A 110 2.47 -5.95 13.89
CA GLU A 110 1.99 -6.06 15.26
C GLU A 110 1.34 -7.43 15.51
N LYS A 111 1.49 -7.96 16.73
CA LYS A 111 0.89 -9.24 17.14
C LYS A 111 -0.64 -9.29 16.95
N SER A 112 -1.32 -8.16 17.11
CA SER A 112 -2.78 -8.04 16.90
C SER A 112 -3.21 -8.22 15.43
N ARG A 113 -2.24 -8.20 14.50
CA ARG A 113 -2.44 -8.29 13.05
C ARG A 113 -1.94 -9.62 12.47
N ASP A 114 -1.45 -10.55 13.30
CA ASP A 114 -0.91 -11.84 12.87
C ASP A 114 -1.88 -12.66 12.00
N SER A 115 -3.18 -12.48 12.21
CA SER A 115 -4.24 -13.19 11.48
C SER A 115 -4.84 -12.43 10.30
N THR A 116 -4.21 -11.32 9.89
CA THR A 116 -4.61 -10.54 8.70
C THR A 116 -4.10 -11.15 7.41
N ALA A 117 -4.75 -10.82 6.29
CA ALA A 117 -4.40 -11.31 4.96
C ALA A 117 -2.93 -11.08 4.62
N ARG A 118 -2.51 -9.81 4.71
CA ARG A 118 -1.14 -9.36 4.46
C ARG A 118 -0.10 -10.23 5.18
N VAL A 119 -0.27 -10.43 6.49
CA VAL A 119 0.71 -11.12 7.35
C VAL A 119 0.74 -12.62 7.07
N VAL A 120 -0.43 -13.25 6.93
CA VAL A 120 -0.53 -14.69 6.61
C VAL A 120 0.05 -14.99 5.23
N VAL A 121 -0.26 -14.16 4.23
CA VAL A 121 0.25 -14.34 2.86
C VAL A 121 1.77 -14.11 2.79
N TRP A 122 2.29 -13.14 3.52
CA TRP A 122 3.73 -12.94 3.66
C TRP A 122 4.41 -14.15 4.30
N ARG A 123 3.93 -14.58 5.48
CA ARG A 123 4.59 -15.58 6.31
C ARG A 123 4.43 -17.02 5.80
N GLU A 124 3.21 -17.40 5.43
CA GLU A 124 2.90 -18.79 5.08
C GLU A 124 3.04 -19.06 3.59
N ILE A 125 2.68 -18.10 2.72
CA ILE A 125 2.76 -18.27 1.27
C ILE A 125 4.14 -17.85 0.75
N GLY A 126 4.79 -16.89 1.41
CA GLY A 126 6.13 -16.41 1.03
C GLY A 126 6.10 -15.27 0.01
N VAL A 127 5.00 -14.52 -0.06
CA VAL A 127 4.92 -13.34 -0.93
C VAL A 127 5.63 -12.17 -0.26
N LEU A 128 6.82 -11.82 -0.74
CA LEU A 128 7.62 -10.71 -0.20
C LEU A 128 6.85 -9.38 -0.19
N ARG A 129 6.15 -9.10 -1.29
CA ARG A 129 5.39 -7.85 -1.51
C ARG A 129 3.92 -8.08 -1.18
N SER A 130 3.65 -8.47 0.05
CA SER A 130 2.32 -8.65 0.58
C SER A 130 1.90 -7.39 1.32
N TYR A 131 0.82 -6.75 0.89
CA TYR A 131 0.38 -5.47 1.42
C TYR A 131 -1.10 -5.45 1.78
N THR A 132 -1.42 -4.52 2.68
CA THR A 132 -2.75 -3.94 2.82
C THR A 132 -2.67 -2.51 2.31
N MET A 133 -3.46 -2.16 1.28
CA MET A 133 -3.60 -0.79 0.79
C MET A 133 -4.75 -0.12 1.55
N GLU A 134 -4.50 1.06 2.08
CA GLU A 134 -5.48 1.86 2.79
C GLU A 134 -5.74 3.15 2.03
N SER A 135 -6.98 3.37 1.61
CA SER A 135 -7.42 4.61 0.95
C SER A 135 -8.16 5.52 1.93
N THR A 136 -7.72 6.76 2.06
CA THR A 136 -8.33 7.76 2.96
C THR A 136 -9.82 8.02 2.70
N TYR A 137 -10.61 8.10 3.78
CA TYR A 137 -11.90 8.79 3.81
C TYR A 137 -11.81 10.22 4.34
N SER A 138 -10.69 10.59 4.98
CA SER A 138 -10.45 11.92 5.55
C SER A 138 -9.82 12.92 4.57
N GLY A 139 -9.72 12.53 3.29
CA GLY A 139 -9.06 13.29 2.23
C GLY A 139 -7.53 13.22 2.22
N CYS A 140 -6.93 13.90 1.25
CA CYS A 140 -5.49 13.93 1.04
C CYS A 140 -4.85 15.17 1.68
N SER A 141 -3.61 15.02 2.15
CA SER A 141 -2.83 16.10 2.76
C SER A 141 -1.75 16.66 1.85
N HIS A 142 -1.50 16.03 0.69
CA HIS A 142 -0.43 16.39 -0.23
C HIS A 142 -0.89 16.27 -1.69
N GLY A 143 -0.02 16.73 -2.60
CA GLY A 143 -0.19 16.54 -4.04
C GLY A 143 -1.38 17.28 -4.63
N LEU A 144 -1.77 16.85 -5.83
CA LEU A 144 -2.89 17.41 -6.60
C LEU A 144 -4.23 17.36 -5.84
N TYR A 145 -4.36 16.41 -4.89
CA TYR A 145 -5.58 16.18 -4.13
C TYR A 145 -5.55 16.80 -2.73
N LYS A 146 -4.56 17.64 -2.40
CA LYS A 146 -4.45 18.25 -1.07
C LYS A 146 -5.74 19.00 -0.70
N GLY A 147 -6.34 18.59 0.42
CA GLY A 147 -7.60 19.15 0.92
C GLY A 147 -8.86 18.56 0.29
N LEU A 148 -8.74 17.64 -0.67
CA LEU A 148 -9.85 16.99 -1.35
C LEU A 148 -10.08 15.57 -0.82
N GLN A 149 -11.33 15.11 -0.90
CA GLN A 149 -11.70 13.71 -0.67
C GLN A 149 -11.55 12.91 -1.97
N LEU A 150 -11.24 11.62 -1.85
CA LEU A 150 -11.14 10.73 -2.99
C LEU A 150 -12.53 10.21 -3.37
N GLY A 151 -12.96 10.51 -4.60
CA GLY A 151 -14.14 9.92 -5.21
C GLY A 151 -13.79 8.66 -6.01
N THR A 152 -14.79 8.11 -6.70
CA THR A 152 -14.61 6.93 -7.56
C THR A 152 -13.55 7.15 -8.63
N SER A 153 -13.53 8.33 -9.27
CA SER A 153 -12.56 8.68 -10.32
C SER A 153 -11.13 8.61 -9.82
N GLU A 154 -10.85 9.16 -8.64
CA GLU A 154 -9.50 9.18 -8.07
C GLU A 154 -9.08 7.80 -7.57
N LEU A 155 -10.03 6.98 -7.08
CA LEU A 155 -9.78 5.58 -6.72
C LEU A 155 -9.49 4.71 -7.96
N GLU A 156 -10.19 4.95 -9.07
CA GLU A 156 -9.90 4.30 -10.36
C GLU A 156 -8.53 4.72 -10.90
N GLU A 157 -8.17 6.01 -10.78
CA GLU A 157 -6.82 6.49 -11.11
C GLU A 157 -5.76 5.77 -10.26
N MET A 158 -5.95 5.68 -8.95
CA MET A 158 -5.04 4.94 -8.05
C MET A 158 -4.90 3.48 -8.48
N GLY A 159 -6.01 2.83 -8.89
CA GLY A 159 -5.97 1.47 -9.45
C GLY A 159 -5.17 1.37 -10.74
N ALA A 160 -5.34 2.33 -11.66
CA ALA A 160 -4.57 2.38 -12.91
C ALA A 160 -3.07 2.61 -12.64
N LYS A 161 -2.72 3.53 -11.74
CA LYS A 161 -1.34 3.79 -11.32
C LYS A 161 -0.74 2.59 -10.59
N PHE A 162 -1.53 1.82 -9.84
CA PHE A 162 -1.08 0.57 -9.25
C PHE A 162 -0.66 -0.44 -10.32
N CYS A 163 -1.49 -0.65 -11.36
CA CYS A 163 -1.15 -1.52 -12.49
C CYS A 163 0.12 -1.07 -13.22
N LEU A 164 0.29 0.24 -13.45
CA LEU A 164 1.53 0.77 -14.01
C LEU A 164 2.73 0.52 -13.08
N GLY A 165 2.56 0.70 -11.78
CA GLY A 165 3.58 0.39 -10.78
C GLY A 165 4.03 -1.08 -10.83
N LEU A 166 3.09 -2.02 -11.06
CA LEU A 166 3.42 -3.43 -11.28
C LEU A 166 4.23 -3.66 -12.56
N LEU A 167 3.91 -2.96 -13.65
CA LEU A 167 4.69 -3.04 -14.89
C LEU A 167 6.12 -2.55 -14.67
N VAL A 168 6.29 -1.39 -14.04
CA VAL A 168 7.60 -0.81 -13.72
C VAL A 168 8.39 -1.74 -12.80
N LEU A 169 7.74 -2.32 -11.79
CA LEU A 169 8.35 -3.30 -10.90
C LEU A 169 8.88 -4.51 -11.69
N GLN A 170 8.09 -5.04 -12.62
CA GLN A 170 8.48 -6.16 -13.46
C GLN A 170 9.66 -5.81 -14.37
N LEU A 171 9.63 -4.65 -15.02
CA LEU A 171 10.71 -4.19 -15.89
C LEU A 171 12.04 -4.03 -15.14
N LYS A 172 12.00 -3.53 -13.89
CA LYS A 172 13.17 -3.42 -13.02
C LYS A 172 13.74 -4.76 -12.55
N SER A 173 12.92 -5.80 -12.51
CA SER A 173 13.34 -7.15 -12.10
C SER A 173 13.98 -7.97 -13.22
N LEU A 174 13.72 -7.61 -14.48
CA LEU A 174 14.29 -8.30 -15.64
C LEU A 174 15.76 -7.88 -15.82
N PRO A 175 16.64 -8.80 -16.24
CA PRO A 175 17.95 -8.45 -16.79
C PRO A 175 17.73 -7.76 -18.15
N CYS A 176 17.23 -6.53 -18.14
CA CYS A 176 16.79 -5.83 -19.32
C CYS A 176 17.89 -4.90 -19.84
N SER A 177 18.05 -4.86 -21.17
CA SER A 177 18.95 -3.92 -21.84
C SER A 177 18.62 -2.48 -21.40
N LYS A 178 19.65 -1.64 -21.22
CA LYS A 178 19.54 -0.21 -20.86
C LYS A 178 18.46 0.54 -21.66
N LYS A 179 18.19 0.09 -22.89
CA LYS A 179 17.17 0.67 -23.79
C LYS A 179 15.73 0.50 -23.30
N VAL A 180 15.38 -0.64 -22.69
CA VAL A 180 14.01 -0.90 -22.18
C VAL A 180 13.79 -0.19 -20.85
N MET A 181 14.84 -0.13 -20.02
CA MET A 181 14.83 0.69 -18.79
C MET A 181 14.64 2.17 -19.10
N ALA A 182 15.34 2.69 -20.12
CA ALA A 182 15.15 4.05 -20.59
C ALA A 182 13.72 4.29 -21.10
N GLN A 183 13.10 3.33 -21.80
CA GLN A 183 11.70 3.43 -22.23
C GLN A 183 10.71 3.44 -21.06
N ALA A 184 10.99 2.67 -19.99
CA ALA A 184 10.20 2.70 -18.78
C ALA A 184 10.31 4.06 -18.07
N GLU A 185 11.51 4.62 -17.96
CA GLU A 185 11.73 5.98 -17.44
C GLU A 185 11.00 7.03 -18.30
N THR A 186 11.09 6.92 -19.63
CA THR A 186 10.38 7.85 -20.53
C THR A 186 8.86 7.78 -20.34
N LEU A 187 8.29 6.60 -20.07
CA LEU A 187 6.86 6.44 -19.77
C LEU A 187 6.48 7.09 -18.44
N LEU A 188 7.36 7.05 -17.44
CA LEU A 188 7.16 7.74 -16.16
C LEU A 188 7.16 9.25 -16.37
N ASP A 189 8.16 9.76 -17.10
CA ASP A 189 8.32 11.21 -17.34
C ASP A 189 7.15 11.77 -18.17
N LEU A 190 6.66 11.02 -19.18
CA LEU A 190 5.51 11.42 -19.99
C LEU A 190 4.21 11.47 -19.19
N GLU A 191 4.02 10.57 -18.22
CA GLU A 191 2.84 10.62 -17.36
C GLU A 191 2.89 11.79 -16.38
N GLU A 192 4.07 12.11 -15.85
CA GLU A 192 4.29 13.28 -14.99
C GLU A 192 3.99 14.57 -15.76
N GLU A 193 4.47 14.69 -17.00
CA GLU A 193 4.20 15.84 -17.87
C GLU A 193 2.69 15.95 -18.22
N ILE A 194 2.01 14.83 -18.46
CA ILE A 194 0.55 14.81 -18.67
C ILE A 194 -0.21 15.21 -17.40
N ALA A 195 0.24 14.77 -16.23
CA ALA A 195 -0.37 15.11 -14.95
C ALA A 195 -0.24 16.61 -14.66
N ASP A 196 0.94 17.19 -14.91
CA ASP A 196 1.20 18.62 -14.76
C ASP A 196 0.32 19.46 -15.70
N LEU A 197 0.18 19.05 -16.97
CA LEU A 197 -0.69 19.72 -17.94
C LEU A 197 -2.17 19.67 -17.52
N ARG A 198 -2.62 18.57 -16.91
CA ARG A 198 -3.99 18.45 -16.37
C ARG A 198 -4.21 19.35 -15.15
N ALA A 199 -3.23 19.43 -14.25
CA ALA A 199 -3.28 20.30 -13.08
C ALA A 199 -3.37 21.79 -13.46
N GLN A 200 -2.58 22.21 -14.46
CA GLN A 200 -2.63 23.58 -14.98
C GLN A 200 -3.97 23.92 -15.65
N ARG A 201 -4.59 22.94 -16.33
CA ARG A 201 -5.87 23.12 -17.01
C ARG A 201 -7.05 23.20 -16.04
N SER A 202 -6.99 22.50 -14.90
CA SER A 202 -7.99 22.60 -13.82
C SER A 202 -7.96 23.97 -13.14
N ASN A 203 -6.77 24.53 -12.91
CA ASN A 203 -6.58 25.87 -12.33
C ASN A 203 -7.13 27.01 -13.21
N ASN A 204 -7.26 26.82 -14.52
CA ASN A 204 -7.85 27.81 -15.43
C ASN A 204 -9.39 27.73 -15.53
N SER A 205 -10.04 26.71 -14.95
CA SER A 205 -11.50 26.53 -15.05
C SER A 205 -12.29 26.95 -13.82
N CYS A 206 -11.64 27.33 -12.72
CA CYS A 206 -12.32 27.77 -11.50
C CYS A 206 -12.67 29.25 -11.55
N SER A 207 -13.69 29.60 -12.34
CA SER A 207 -14.49 30.80 -12.12
C SER A 207 -15.92 30.52 -12.59
N LEU A 208 -16.88 30.65 -11.67
CA LEU A 208 -18.32 30.33 -11.77
C LEU A 208 -18.56 28.81 -11.58
N GLU A 209 -19.27 28.32 -10.56
CA GLU A 209 -20.60 28.70 -10.07
C GLU A 209 -20.74 28.47 -8.54
N THR A 210 -21.49 29.35 -7.86
CA THR A 210 -21.92 29.20 -6.46
C THR A 210 -23.26 28.47 -6.43
N ASP A 211 -23.32 27.29 -5.80
CA ASP A 211 -24.60 26.64 -5.45
C ASP A 211 -24.79 26.65 -3.93
N ASP A 212 -25.94 27.20 -3.54
CA ASP A 212 -26.49 27.26 -2.19
C ASP A 212 -26.94 25.85 -1.73
N GLU A 213 -26.42 25.35 -0.61
CA GLU A 213 -27.06 24.25 0.11
C GLU A 213 -27.05 24.50 1.64
N LEU A 214 -28.24 24.36 2.24
CA LEU A 214 -28.54 24.64 3.66
C LEU A 214 -27.96 23.55 4.59
N PRO A 215 -27.56 23.88 5.83
CA PRO A 215 -26.90 22.92 6.71
C PRO A 215 -27.94 22.03 7.44
N CYS A 216 -27.99 20.75 7.10
CA CYS A 216 -28.60 19.73 7.97
C CYS A 216 -27.59 19.27 9.01
N GLY A 217 -27.85 19.63 10.26
CA GLY A 217 -27.06 19.19 11.41
C GLY A 217 -27.43 17.79 11.83
N ASP A 218 -26.43 16.92 11.96
CA ASP A 218 -26.38 15.82 12.91
C ASP A 218 -24.89 15.58 13.23
N GLU A 219 -24.45 16.09 14.39
CA GLU A 219 -23.13 15.76 14.91
C GLU A 219 -23.15 14.33 15.45
N VAL A 220 -22.35 13.45 14.84
CA VAL A 220 -22.08 12.12 15.41
C VAL A 220 -20.65 12.12 15.92
N ASP A 221 -20.51 12.25 17.23
CA ASP A 221 -19.25 12.20 17.97
C ASP A 221 -18.65 10.79 17.89
N TYR A 222 -17.51 10.65 17.20
CA TYR A 222 -16.68 9.44 17.23
C TYR A 222 -15.37 9.74 17.97
N ASN A 223 -15.49 10.00 19.27
CA ASN A 223 -14.37 9.89 20.19
C ASN A 223 -13.94 8.43 20.33
N THR A 224 -12.74 8.11 19.84
CA THR A 224 -11.94 6.98 20.34
C THR A 224 -10.49 7.43 20.37
N ASP A 225 -10.07 7.89 21.55
CA ASP A 225 -8.71 8.27 21.85
C ASP A 225 -7.75 7.08 21.82
N SER A 226 -6.52 7.41 21.41
CA SER A 226 -5.23 6.94 21.93
C SER A 226 -4.38 6.09 20.96
N CYS A 227 -3.52 6.78 20.21
CA CYS A 227 -2.09 6.43 20.16
C CYS A 227 -1.30 7.63 19.63
N SER A 228 -0.38 8.17 20.44
CA SER A 228 0.55 9.22 20.03
C SER A 228 1.65 8.63 19.16
N ASP A 229 1.59 8.86 17.85
CA ASP A 229 2.69 8.53 16.93
C ASP A 229 3.74 9.65 17.01
N GLN A 230 4.91 9.35 17.59
CA GLN A 230 6.11 10.16 17.43
C GLN A 230 6.69 9.89 16.04
N GLU A 231 6.88 10.94 15.25
CA GLU A 231 7.60 10.88 13.97
C GLU A 231 9.07 10.51 14.23
N VAL A 232 9.54 9.41 13.65
CA VAL A 232 10.95 8.97 13.71
C VAL A 232 11.51 8.93 12.29
N ASP A 233 12.65 9.60 12.12
CA ASP A 233 13.40 9.74 10.87
C ASP A 233 14.16 8.43 10.52
N PHE A 234 13.98 7.93 9.29
CA PHE A 234 14.52 6.64 8.81
C PHE A 234 15.66 6.78 7.78
N GLY A 235 16.34 7.94 7.76
CA GLY A 235 17.34 8.29 6.73
C GLY A 235 18.48 7.28 6.49
N ASP A 236 18.83 6.43 7.46
CA ASP A 236 19.97 5.51 7.33
C ASP A 236 19.66 4.23 6.52
N MET A 237 18.40 3.83 6.35
CA MET A 237 18.04 2.65 5.53
C MET A 237 17.94 2.94 4.02
N ASP A 238 17.86 4.23 3.63
CA ASP A 238 17.77 4.61 2.23
C ASP A 238 19.11 4.56 1.49
N ARG A 239 20.24 4.53 2.21
CA ARG A 239 21.59 4.47 1.62
C ARG A 239 21.95 3.08 1.09
N GLU A 240 21.39 2.00 1.63
CA GLU A 240 21.66 0.63 1.16
C GLU A 240 21.01 0.31 -0.20
N ILE A 241 20.04 1.12 -0.65
CA ILE A 241 19.31 0.90 -1.92
C ILE A 241 20.11 1.42 -3.13
N GLN A 242 21.08 2.33 -2.93
CA GLN A 242 21.92 2.84 -4.02
C GLN A 242 23.07 1.90 -4.42
N GLU A 243 23.46 0.93 -3.57
CA GLU A 243 24.71 0.18 -3.77
C GLU A 243 24.59 -1.35 -3.93
N CYS A 244 23.38 -1.91 -4.08
CA CYS A 244 23.25 -3.36 -4.30
C CYS A 244 23.19 -3.75 -5.80
N PRO A 245 24.25 -4.32 -6.40
CA PRO A 245 24.11 -5.09 -7.63
C PRO A 245 23.58 -6.48 -7.27
N LEU A 246 22.37 -6.78 -7.75
CA LEU A 246 21.75 -8.10 -7.65
C LEU A 246 22.70 -9.14 -8.27
N LYS A 247 23.19 -10.09 -7.46
CA LYS A 247 23.98 -11.23 -7.94
C LYS A 247 23.03 -12.35 -8.41
N GLY A 248 23.18 -12.70 -9.69
CA GLY A 248 23.11 -14.06 -10.25
C GLY A 248 21.81 -14.82 -10.15
#